data_AF-A0A9D4AMD3-F1
#
_entry.id   AF-A0A9D4AMD3-F1
#
_cell.length_a   1.000
_cell.length_b   1.000
_cell.length_c   1.000
_cell.angle_alpha   90.00
_cell.angle_beta   90.00
_cell.angle_gamma   90.00
#
_symmetry.space_group_name_H-M   'P 1'
#
loop_
_entity.id
_entity.type
_entity.pdbx_description
1 polymer ?
#
loop_
_entity_poly.entity_id
_entity_poly.type
_entity_poly.pdbx_seq_one_letter_code
_entity_poly.pdbx_strand_id
1 'polypeptide(L)'
;MTARTFRDKFTYSFPVSVGLKFLRFYFYRVQYSGFDATTCFFSVTANGHLLLKNFSAYLTLSAVDGQPASLSEEFVVPCFETEKLNVTFSPSPNSLAFVNGIEVVSMPKNMYVKHQDDSVSFINSKIPFDIPDATAFETVYRLNVGGATVANVDDTGMFRTWLDDSPYIFGGAWGTVSSRFNVTIKYSKDTPAYTAPVFVYTTSRSMGREPNINMNYNLTWNFYIDGGFNYLLRLHFCQTHLEVTEASQQVFEIFINNQTAEPLADVIYWSGGNGIPVYRDYVLLIPSGGSSKQTLWIASHPSEEVGSKFADAILNGLEIFRHNKSDGSLAVPNPEPSSSLASLKPENKQQKKGKKLSMKIVIRVSLSCTITVSLSLLLSSIFWRKKRRSYYKRKSMERRKASPLPDHASVLHWPKSKQQPTTSTMLSS
;
A
#
# COMPACT_ATOMS: atom_id res chain seq x y z
N MET A 1 -1.48 18.05 23.24
CA MET A 1 -1.50 18.29 21.78
C MET A 1 -1.93 19.73 21.53
N THR A 2 -1.27 20.43 20.62
CA THR A 2 -1.49 21.87 20.38
C THR A 2 -1.96 22.10 18.95
N ALA A 3 -2.79 23.12 18.73
CA ALA A 3 -3.20 23.59 17.42
C ALA A 3 -3.18 25.12 17.41
N ARG A 4 -2.87 25.74 16.27
CA ARG A 4 -3.16 27.15 16.04
C ARG A 4 -4.47 27.27 15.27
N THR A 5 -5.35 28.16 15.71
CA THR A 5 -6.63 28.48 15.06
C THR A 5 -6.61 29.86 14.44
N PHE A 6 -7.37 30.03 13.37
CA PHE A 6 -7.53 31.29 12.65
C PHE A 6 -9.02 31.57 12.47
N ARG A 7 -9.46 32.76 12.93
CA ARG A 7 -10.82 33.29 12.70
C ARG A 7 -10.91 34.03 11.38
N ASP A 8 -9.81 34.64 10.99
CA ASP A 8 -9.64 35.37 9.73
C ASP A 8 -8.52 34.74 8.90
N LYS A 9 -8.37 35.23 7.67
CA LYS A 9 -7.27 34.84 6.79
C LYS A 9 -5.92 35.07 7.48
N PHE A 10 -5.06 34.06 7.47
CA PHE A 10 -3.72 34.13 8.04
C PHE A 10 -2.69 33.54 7.08
N THR A 11 -1.55 34.19 6.94
CA THR A 11 -0.46 33.75 6.07
C THR A 11 0.82 33.51 6.86
N TYR A 12 1.36 32.29 6.75
CA TYR A 12 2.75 32.01 7.08
C TYR A 12 3.64 32.33 5.88
N SER A 13 4.84 32.84 6.16
CA SER A 13 5.87 33.08 5.14
C SER A 13 7.16 32.39 5.59
N PHE A 14 7.59 31.40 4.83
CA PHE A 14 8.82 30.64 5.10
C PHE A 14 9.91 31.05 4.11
N PRO A 15 11.10 31.48 4.56
CA PRO A 15 12.24 31.64 3.66
C PRO A 15 12.70 30.26 3.18
N VAL A 16 12.81 30.08 1.86
CA VAL A 16 13.18 28.79 1.25
C VAL A 16 14.09 29.01 0.05
N SER A 17 14.95 28.03 -0.24
CA SER A 17 15.71 28.02 -1.49
C SER A 17 14.81 27.83 -2.70
N VAL A 18 15.28 28.26 -3.86
CA VAL A 18 14.61 28.02 -5.15
C VAL A 18 14.44 26.52 -5.39
N GLY A 19 13.27 26.11 -5.90
CA GLY A 19 12.97 24.73 -6.28
C GLY A 19 11.69 24.18 -5.67
N LEU A 20 11.37 22.93 -6.00
CA LEU A 20 10.26 22.20 -5.37
C LEU A 20 10.50 22.02 -3.86
N LYS A 21 9.41 22.02 -3.09
CA LYS A 21 9.40 21.76 -1.64
C LYS A 21 8.31 20.77 -1.29
N PHE A 22 8.61 19.82 -0.43
CA PHE A 22 7.55 19.12 0.30
C PHE A 22 6.94 20.09 1.31
N LEU A 23 5.61 20.17 1.30
CA LEU A 23 4.81 20.94 2.24
C LEU A 23 3.80 19.99 2.87
N ARG A 24 3.93 19.76 4.17
CA ARG A 24 3.05 18.85 4.92
C ARG A 24 2.23 19.60 5.94
N PHE A 25 0.95 19.26 6.03
CA PHE A 25 0.05 19.74 7.07
C PHE A 25 -0.38 18.60 7.96
N TYR A 26 -0.31 18.82 9.27
CA TYR A 26 -0.76 17.86 10.27
C TYR A 26 -2.05 18.37 10.89
N PHE A 27 -3.05 17.50 10.94
CA PHE A 27 -4.36 17.76 11.54
C PHE A 27 -4.72 16.63 12.50
N TYR A 28 -5.30 16.99 13.65
CA TYR A 28 -5.80 16.04 14.63
C TYR A 28 -7.25 16.38 15.00
N ARG A 29 -8.13 15.38 14.93
CA ARG A 29 -9.59 15.54 15.08
C ARG A 29 -10.07 15.52 16.54
N VAL A 30 -9.41 16.26 17.42
CA VAL A 30 -9.86 16.40 18.82
C VAL A 30 -10.62 17.67 19.06
N GLN A 31 -11.43 17.64 20.11
CA GLN A 31 -11.96 18.85 20.72
C GLN A 31 -10.83 19.54 21.49
N TYR A 32 -10.54 20.78 21.13
CA TYR A 32 -9.56 21.60 21.84
C TYR A 32 -10.29 22.50 22.84
N SER A 33 -9.61 22.89 23.91
CA SER A 33 -10.13 23.90 24.84
C SER A 33 -10.29 25.24 24.12
N GLY A 34 -11.50 25.52 23.62
CA GLY A 34 -11.85 26.78 22.96
C GLY A 34 -12.36 26.65 21.52
N PHE A 35 -12.26 25.48 20.87
CA PHE A 35 -12.93 25.25 19.58
C PHE A 35 -13.18 23.76 19.30
N ASP A 36 -14.20 23.51 18.48
CA ASP A 36 -14.53 22.18 17.97
C ASP A 36 -13.94 21.99 16.56
N ALA A 37 -12.93 21.12 16.44
CA ALA A 37 -12.30 20.81 15.14
C ALA A 37 -13.25 20.09 14.17
N THR A 38 -14.34 19.50 14.67
CA THR A 38 -15.31 18.77 13.85
C THR A 38 -16.18 19.68 12.98
N THR A 39 -16.31 20.95 13.38
CA THR A 39 -17.08 21.98 12.65
C THR A 39 -16.21 22.89 11.79
N CYS A 40 -14.90 22.61 11.69
CA CYS A 40 -13.96 23.45 10.97
C CYS A 40 -13.95 23.12 9.48
N PHE A 41 -14.22 24.15 8.67
CA PHE A 41 -14.11 24.19 7.22
C PHE A 41 -13.26 25.39 6.81
N PHE A 42 -12.25 25.13 5.97
CA PHE A 42 -11.34 26.17 5.51
C PHE A 42 -10.66 25.81 4.19
N SER A 43 -9.97 26.78 3.60
CA SER A 43 -9.15 26.59 2.41
C SER A 43 -7.68 26.91 2.72
N VAL A 44 -6.78 26.27 1.99
CA VAL A 44 -5.33 26.50 2.08
C VAL A 44 -4.77 26.78 0.71
N THR A 45 -4.05 27.89 0.57
CA THR A 45 -3.28 28.19 -0.65
C THR A 45 -1.79 28.28 -0.36
N ALA A 46 -0.96 27.91 -1.32
CA ALA A 46 0.49 28.02 -1.25
C ALA A 46 1.03 28.59 -2.56
N ASN A 47 1.69 29.75 -2.51
CA ASN A 47 2.26 30.44 -3.69
C ASN A 47 1.32 30.48 -4.92
N GLY A 48 0.03 30.74 -4.70
CA GLY A 48 -0.97 30.82 -5.77
C GLY A 48 -1.70 29.51 -6.09
N HIS A 49 -1.21 28.36 -5.64
CA HIS A 49 -1.90 27.08 -5.79
C HIS A 49 -2.94 26.88 -4.69
N LEU A 50 -4.14 26.43 -5.08
CA LEU A 50 -5.20 26.08 -4.14
C LEU A 50 -5.06 24.61 -3.75
N LEU A 51 -4.49 24.36 -2.57
CA LEU A 51 -4.19 23.01 -2.08
C LEU A 51 -5.45 22.34 -1.53
N LEU A 52 -6.19 23.07 -0.68
CA LEU A 52 -7.39 22.58 0.00
C LEU A 52 -8.51 23.60 -0.16
N LYS A 53 -9.75 23.15 -0.40
CA LYS A 53 -10.93 24.01 -0.53
C LYS A 53 -12.08 23.45 0.27
N ASN A 54 -12.68 24.27 1.14
CA ASN A 54 -13.76 23.86 2.03
C ASN A 54 -13.45 22.54 2.77
N PHE A 55 -12.19 22.36 3.14
CA PHE A 55 -11.65 21.14 3.72
C PHE A 55 -12.09 20.97 5.16
N SER A 56 -12.48 19.74 5.51
CA SER A 56 -12.75 19.31 6.88
C SER A 56 -11.89 18.10 7.24
N ALA A 57 -10.91 18.31 8.11
CA ALA A 57 -10.08 17.23 8.63
C ALA A 57 -10.93 16.14 9.32
N TYR A 58 -12.04 16.52 9.94
CA TYR A 58 -12.96 15.57 10.57
C TYR A 58 -13.64 14.67 9.55
N LEU A 59 -14.22 15.22 8.48
CA LEU A 59 -14.86 14.42 7.44
C LEU A 59 -13.84 13.50 6.75
N THR A 60 -12.65 14.01 6.43
CA THR A 60 -11.58 13.21 5.83
C THR A 60 -11.19 12.03 6.71
N LEU A 61 -10.91 12.27 7.99
CA LEU A 61 -10.56 11.19 8.94
C LEU A 61 -11.72 10.24 9.22
N SER A 62 -12.96 10.73 9.14
CA SER A 62 -14.17 9.92 9.36
C SER A 62 -14.53 9.02 8.17
N ALA A 63 -13.91 9.22 7.02
CA ALA A 63 -14.11 8.38 5.85
C ALA A 63 -13.07 7.25 5.74
N VAL A 64 -12.03 7.25 6.57
CA VAL A 64 -10.96 6.25 6.53
C VAL A 64 -11.28 5.09 7.48
N ASP A 65 -11.12 3.87 7.00
CA ASP A 65 -11.26 2.65 7.82
C ASP A 65 -10.27 2.64 8.98
N GLY A 66 -10.70 2.17 10.14
CA GLY A 66 -9.91 2.25 11.37
C GLY A 66 -9.87 3.64 12.00
N GLN A 67 -10.45 4.67 11.34
CA GLN A 67 -10.78 5.95 11.96
C GLN A 67 -9.56 6.59 12.67
N PRO A 68 -8.48 6.91 11.93
CA PRO A 68 -7.25 7.39 12.52
C PRO A 68 -7.47 8.70 13.30
N ALA A 69 -6.62 8.94 14.29
CA ALA A 69 -6.73 10.13 15.13
C ALA A 69 -6.13 11.39 14.47
N SER A 70 -5.21 11.18 13.52
CA SER A 70 -4.43 12.21 12.84
C SER A 70 -4.39 12.01 11.33
N LEU A 71 -4.31 13.12 10.60
CA LEU A 71 -4.15 13.18 9.15
C LEU A 71 -2.88 13.98 8.83
N SER A 72 -2.12 13.50 7.84
CA SER A 72 -1.05 14.26 7.22
C SER A 72 -1.35 14.44 5.74
N GLU A 73 -1.50 15.68 5.29
CA GLU A 73 -1.65 16.03 3.88
C GLU A 73 -0.28 16.47 3.34
N GLU A 74 0.23 15.83 2.29
CA GLU A 74 1.54 16.12 1.70
C GLU A 74 1.41 16.65 0.27
N PHE A 75 1.99 17.82 0.05
CA PHE A 75 2.06 18.48 -1.25
C PHE A 75 3.52 18.68 -1.68
N VAL A 76 3.75 18.73 -2.99
CA VAL A 76 4.99 19.25 -3.58
C VAL A 76 4.66 20.58 -4.25
N VAL A 77 5.23 21.67 -3.75
CA VAL A 77 4.90 23.03 -4.20
C VAL A 77 6.09 23.68 -4.91
N PRO A 78 5.88 24.31 -6.07
CA PRO A 78 6.92 25.03 -6.77
C PRO A 78 7.24 26.37 -6.08
N CYS A 79 8.52 26.58 -5.79
CA CYS A 79 9.05 27.83 -5.24
C CYS A 79 10.17 28.34 -6.14
N PHE A 80 9.84 28.74 -7.36
CA PHE A 80 10.83 29.19 -8.35
C PHE A 80 10.91 30.72 -8.49
N GLU A 81 9.80 31.43 -8.27
CA GLU A 81 9.71 32.87 -8.50
C GLU A 81 10.15 33.69 -7.30
N THR A 82 9.93 33.16 -6.09
CA THR A 82 10.26 33.84 -4.85
C THR A 82 11.03 32.88 -3.94
N GLU A 83 12.06 33.36 -3.25
CA GLU A 83 12.78 32.63 -2.19
C GLU A 83 11.94 32.51 -0.90
N LYS A 84 10.62 32.42 -1.08
CA LYS A 84 9.62 32.35 -0.01
C LYS A 84 8.51 31.39 -0.39
N LEU A 85 8.02 30.67 0.60
CA LEU A 85 6.80 29.89 0.52
C LEU A 85 5.76 30.57 1.41
N ASN A 86 4.75 31.18 0.77
CA ASN A 86 3.63 31.81 1.45
C ASN A 86 2.46 30.84 1.51
N VAL A 87 2.09 30.43 2.73
CA VAL A 87 0.99 29.49 2.98
C VAL A 87 -0.13 30.21 3.70
N THR A 88 -1.31 30.24 3.08
CA THR A 88 -2.44 31.03 3.57
C THR A 88 -3.61 30.14 3.95
N PHE A 89 -4.03 30.22 5.20
CA PHE A 89 -5.24 29.58 5.72
C PHE A 89 -6.38 30.58 5.66
N SER A 90 -7.50 30.18 5.07
CA SER A 90 -8.70 31.01 4.89
C SER A 90 -9.92 30.27 5.42
N PRO A 91 -10.44 30.62 6.62
CA PRO A 91 -11.67 30.03 7.15
C PRO A 91 -12.86 30.24 6.21
N SER A 92 -13.76 29.25 6.13
CA SER A 92 -15.07 29.45 5.50
C SER A 92 -15.94 30.42 6.33
N PRO A 93 -17.00 31.03 5.77
CA PRO A 93 -17.91 31.88 6.54
C PRO A 93 -18.47 31.15 7.76
N ASN A 94 -18.46 31.81 8.93
CA ASN A 94 -18.90 31.26 10.22
C ASN A 94 -18.15 29.99 10.66
N SER A 95 -16.90 29.82 10.21
CA SER A 95 -16.05 28.66 10.51
C SER A 95 -14.67 29.12 11.02
N LEU A 96 -13.82 28.16 11.38
CA LEU A 96 -12.43 28.37 11.75
C LEU A 96 -11.52 27.57 10.82
N ALA A 97 -10.31 28.07 10.61
CA ALA A 97 -9.19 27.27 10.11
C ALA A 97 -8.31 26.86 11.28
N PHE A 98 -7.66 25.71 11.18
CA PHE A 98 -6.68 25.28 12.17
C PHE A 98 -5.58 24.44 11.54
N VAL A 99 -4.46 24.34 12.25
CA VAL A 99 -3.36 23.43 11.88
C VAL A 99 -2.60 23.02 13.14
N ASN A 100 -2.19 21.75 13.23
CA ASN A 100 -1.39 21.24 14.35
C ASN A 100 0.11 21.37 14.11
N GLY A 101 0.53 21.18 12.86
CA GLY A 101 1.91 21.31 12.43
C GLY A 101 1.99 21.62 10.95
N ILE A 102 3.04 22.35 10.57
CA ILE A 102 3.41 22.61 9.19
C ILE A 102 4.87 22.19 9.06
N GLU A 103 5.18 21.38 8.06
CA GLU A 103 6.55 20.99 7.73
C GLU A 103 6.87 21.43 6.30
N VAL A 104 8.05 22.03 6.12
CA VAL A 104 8.57 22.45 4.82
C VAL A 104 9.93 21.81 4.64
N VAL A 105 10.08 20.95 3.64
CA VAL A 105 11.31 20.18 3.41
C VAL A 105 11.79 20.40 1.98
N SER A 106 13.08 20.70 1.84
CA SER A 106 13.74 20.79 0.54
C SER A 106 13.90 19.41 -0.09
N MET A 107 13.88 19.37 -1.42
CA MET A 107 14.05 18.13 -2.19
C MET A 107 14.99 18.36 -3.38
N PRO A 108 15.62 17.30 -3.91
CA PRO A 108 16.45 17.39 -5.11
C PRO A 108 15.67 17.89 -6.33
N LYS A 109 16.32 18.73 -7.16
CA LYS A 109 15.68 19.41 -8.30
C LYS A 109 15.00 18.46 -9.29
N ASN A 110 15.66 17.35 -9.63
CA ASN A 110 15.22 16.45 -10.71
C ASN A 110 14.50 15.20 -10.18
N MET A 111 13.81 15.30 -9.04
CA MET A 111 13.17 14.15 -8.42
C MET A 111 11.91 13.70 -9.17
N TYR A 112 10.98 14.62 -9.47
CA TYR A 112 9.70 14.30 -10.13
C TYR A 112 9.51 15.02 -11.48
N VAL A 113 10.32 16.04 -11.76
CA VAL A 113 10.30 16.77 -13.03
C VAL A 113 11.63 16.55 -13.73
N LYS A 114 11.59 16.02 -14.96
CA LYS A 114 12.76 15.78 -15.82
C LYS A 114 12.51 16.44 -17.17
N HIS A 115 13.35 17.40 -17.54
CA HIS A 115 13.22 18.21 -18.76
C HIS A 115 13.98 17.67 -19.98
N GLN A 116 14.46 16.41 -19.99
CA GLN A 116 15.21 15.87 -21.14
C GLN A 116 15.24 14.32 -21.28
N ASP A 117 15.26 13.88 -22.55
CA ASP A 117 15.33 12.56 -23.21
C ASP A 117 14.36 11.42 -22.83
N ASP A 118 13.80 11.42 -21.62
CA ASP A 118 12.79 10.45 -21.18
C ASP A 118 11.49 11.15 -20.76
N SER A 119 10.89 11.93 -21.67
CA SER A 119 9.57 12.54 -21.42
C SER A 119 8.57 11.44 -21.04
N VAL A 120 7.91 11.59 -19.89
CA VAL A 120 6.85 10.67 -19.47
C VAL A 120 5.77 10.66 -20.56
N SER A 121 5.27 9.51 -20.97
CA SER A 121 4.17 9.44 -21.93
C SER A 121 2.85 9.22 -21.21
N PHE A 122 1.76 9.70 -21.82
CA PHE A 122 0.44 9.31 -21.37
C PHE A 122 0.22 7.82 -21.65
N ILE A 123 -0.42 7.10 -20.74
CA ILE A 123 -0.67 5.65 -20.90
C ILE A 123 -1.52 5.37 -22.15
N ASN A 124 -2.44 6.27 -22.50
CA ASN A 124 -3.29 6.16 -23.68
C ASN A 124 -2.69 6.79 -24.95
N SER A 125 -1.51 7.38 -24.87
CA SER A 125 -0.93 8.16 -25.96
C SER A 125 0.58 8.22 -25.85
N LYS A 126 1.29 7.72 -26.86
CA LYS A 126 2.75 7.84 -26.99
C LYS A 126 3.24 9.28 -27.18
N ILE A 127 2.38 10.28 -26.96
CA ILE A 127 2.76 11.69 -26.99
C ILE A 127 3.54 11.98 -25.70
N PRO A 128 4.78 12.49 -25.83
CA PRO A 128 5.52 13.09 -24.73
C PRO A 128 4.66 14.04 -23.91
N PHE A 129 4.56 13.78 -22.62
CA PHE A 129 3.98 14.69 -21.64
C PHE A 129 5.11 15.32 -20.84
N ASP A 130 5.35 16.60 -21.10
CA ASP A 130 6.22 17.40 -20.27
C ASP A 130 5.44 17.90 -19.05
N ILE A 131 6.05 17.78 -17.86
CA ILE A 131 5.47 18.27 -16.61
C ILE A 131 6.03 19.67 -16.38
N PRO A 132 5.20 20.73 -16.50
CA PRO A 132 5.68 22.09 -16.28
C PRO A 132 6.31 22.26 -14.89
N ASP A 133 7.39 23.05 -14.79
CA ASP A 133 8.02 23.36 -13.50
C ASP A 133 7.06 24.01 -12.49
N ALA A 134 6.03 24.72 -12.99
CA ALA A 134 5.00 25.34 -12.18
C ALA A 134 3.91 24.37 -11.70
N THR A 135 4.02 23.07 -12.00
CA THR A 135 3.06 22.07 -11.51
C THR A 135 3.27 21.79 -10.03
N ALA A 136 2.19 21.92 -9.26
CA ALA A 136 2.11 21.46 -7.88
C ALA A 136 1.52 20.05 -7.84
N PHE A 137 1.98 19.25 -6.88
CA PHE A 137 1.57 17.87 -6.70
C PHE A 137 0.96 17.67 -5.32
N GLU A 138 0.10 16.69 -5.21
CA GLU A 138 -0.32 16.08 -3.94
C GLU A 138 0.06 14.61 -3.94
N THR A 139 0.72 14.15 -2.88
CA THR A 139 1.03 12.73 -2.70
C THR A 139 -0.22 12.02 -2.21
N VAL A 140 -0.85 11.22 -3.07
CA VAL A 140 -2.08 10.48 -2.73
C VAL A 140 -1.75 9.12 -2.13
N TYR A 141 -0.74 8.43 -2.67
CA TYR A 141 -0.26 7.16 -2.14
C TYR A 141 1.27 7.08 -2.25
N ARG A 142 1.91 6.45 -1.26
CA ARG A 142 3.33 6.10 -1.27
C ARG A 142 3.53 4.78 -0.53
N LEU A 143 3.94 3.75 -1.25
CA LEU A 143 3.94 2.36 -0.78
C LEU A 143 5.32 1.71 -0.87
N ASN A 144 5.69 1.00 0.20
CA ASN A 144 6.74 0.00 0.22
C ASN A 144 6.13 -1.38 -0.10
N VAL A 145 6.28 -1.84 -1.35
CA VAL A 145 5.56 -3.02 -1.84
C VAL A 145 6.22 -4.30 -1.35
N GLY A 146 5.44 -5.17 -0.70
CA GLY A 146 5.90 -6.39 -0.06
C GLY A 146 6.73 -6.19 1.20
N GLY A 147 6.90 -4.93 1.64
CA GLY A 147 7.63 -4.56 2.84
C GLY A 147 6.72 -3.97 3.93
N ALA A 148 7.28 -3.81 5.12
CA ALA A 148 6.59 -3.10 6.21
C ALA A 148 6.59 -1.58 5.95
N THR A 149 5.74 -0.86 6.69
CA THR A 149 5.75 0.60 6.68
C THR A 149 7.13 1.14 7.07
N VAL A 150 7.71 2.01 6.25
CA VAL A 150 8.95 2.75 6.54
C VAL A 150 8.56 4.09 7.15
N ALA A 151 8.99 4.31 8.40
CA ALA A 151 8.74 5.56 9.09
C ALA A 151 9.48 6.72 8.41
N ASN A 152 8.94 7.94 8.55
CA ASN A 152 9.55 9.14 7.99
C ASN A 152 11.02 9.35 8.42
N VAL A 153 11.37 8.99 9.66
CA VAL A 153 12.75 9.11 10.16
C VAL A 153 13.74 8.13 9.50
N ASP A 154 13.21 7.07 8.89
CA ASP A 154 13.99 6.05 8.17
C ASP A 154 14.00 6.32 6.64
N ASP A 155 13.44 7.45 6.20
CA ASP A 155 13.54 7.92 4.82
C ASP A 155 14.92 8.56 4.56
N THR A 156 15.17 8.88 3.30
CA THR A 156 16.44 9.41 2.81
C THR A 156 16.53 10.93 2.95
N GLY A 157 16.25 11.45 4.14
CA GLY A 157 16.38 12.87 4.50
C GLY A 157 15.23 13.78 4.07
N MET A 158 14.18 13.24 3.42
CA MET A 158 12.99 13.99 3.01
C MET A 158 11.76 13.71 3.89
N PHE A 159 11.90 12.86 4.90
CA PHE A 159 10.86 12.53 5.88
C PHE A 159 9.54 12.02 5.27
N ARG A 160 9.63 11.26 4.17
CA ARG A 160 8.49 10.60 3.55
C ARG A 160 8.16 9.30 4.28
N THR A 161 6.89 9.06 4.57
CA THR A 161 6.42 7.75 5.04
C THR A 161 6.07 6.87 3.85
N TRP A 162 6.54 5.61 3.84
CA TRP A 162 6.18 4.61 2.84
C TRP A 162 5.31 3.54 3.50
N LEU A 163 4.05 3.41 3.09
CA LEU A 163 3.07 2.51 3.72
C LEU A 163 3.19 1.08 3.18
N ASP A 164 2.72 0.10 3.95
CA ASP A 164 2.52 -1.28 3.47
C ASP A 164 1.49 -1.30 2.32
N ASP A 165 1.75 -2.09 1.29
CA ASP A 165 0.88 -2.21 0.11
C ASP A 165 -0.33 -3.14 0.31
N SER A 166 -0.27 -4.02 1.31
CA SER A 166 -1.25 -5.07 1.59
C SER A 166 -2.71 -4.59 1.61
N PRO A 167 -3.06 -3.41 2.19
CA PRO A 167 -4.44 -2.92 2.19
C PRO A 167 -5.00 -2.58 0.80
N TYR A 168 -4.14 -2.43 -0.20
CA TYR A 168 -4.50 -2.01 -1.55
C TYR A 168 -4.58 -3.18 -2.53
N ILE A 169 -4.16 -4.40 -2.13
CA ILE A 169 -4.26 -5.58 -2.98
C ILE A 169 -5.72 -5.93 -3.24
N PHE A 170 -6.06 -6.13 -4.52
CA PHE A 170 -7.39 -6.53 -4.92
C PHE A 170 -7.54 -8.06 -4.95
N GLY A 171 -8.64 -8.55 -4.38
CA GLY A 171 -9.06 -9.94 -4.48
C GLY A 171 -8.27 -10.91 -3.58
N GLY A 172 -8.31 -12.20 -3.94
CA GLY A 172 -7.70 -13.28 -3.18
C GLY A 172 -6.27 -13.64 -3.60
N ALA A 173 -5.75 -13.02 -4.66
CA ALA A 173 -4.45 -13.36 -5.23
C ALA A 173 -3.36 -12.38 -4.74
N TRP A 174 -2.89 -12.63 -3.52
CA TRP A 174 -1.95 -11.76 -2.81
C TRP A 174 -0.51 -11.82 -3.31
N GLY A 175 -0.21 -12.74 -4.23
CA GLY A 175 1.15 -13.04 -4.65
C GLY A 175 2.04 -13.52 -3.50
N THR A 176 3.34 -13.30 -3.65
CA THR A 176 4.38 -13.65 -2.68
C THR A 176 5.18 -12.42 -2.33
N VAL A 177 5.40 -12.18 -1.03
CA VAL A 177 6.33 -11.14 -0.57
C VAL A 177 7.74 -11.71 -0.49
N SER A 178 8.72 -10.95 -0.94
CA SER A 178 10.13 -11.33 -0.85
C SER A 178 10.94 -10.20 -0.27
N SER A 179 11.95 -10.54 0.53
CA SER A 179 12.87 -9.57 1.11
C SER A 179 14.28 -10.12 1.12
N ARG A 180 15.25 -9.26 0.83
CA ARG A 180 16.66 -9.62 0.84
C ARG A 180 17.52 -8.48 1.39
N PHE A 181 17.52 -8.34 2.71
CA PHE A 181 18.22 -7.24 3.39
C PHE A 181 19.75 -7.32 3.32
N ASN A 182 20.34 -8.46 2.94
CA ASN A 182 21.79 -8.63 2.82
C ASN A 182 22.36 -8.30 1.42
N VAL A 183 21.50 -7.88 0.48
CA VAL A 183 21.94 -7.48 -0.86
C VAL A 183 22.51 -6.07 -0.83
N THR A 184 23.62 -5.84 -1.53
CA THR A 184 24.13 -4.49 -1.75
C THR A 184 23.33 -3.83 -2.88
N ILE A 185 22.55 -2.80 -2.56
CA ILE A 185 21.86 -1.98 -3.55
C ILE A 185 22.85 -1.03 -4.22
N LYS A 186 22.91 -1.07 -5.55
CA LYS A 186 23.84 -0.32 -6.39
C LYS A 186 23.12 0.82 -7.09
N TYR A 187 22.98 1.95 -6.40
CA TYR A 187 22.33 3.14 -6.96
C TYR A 187 23.09 3.69 -8.18
N SER A 188 22.35 4.26 -9.12
CA SER A 188 22.89 4.89 -10.33
C SER A 188 22.73 6.41 -10.27
N LYS A 189 23.26 7.12 -11.28
CA LYS A 189 23.02 8.57 -11.43
C LYS A 189 21.54 8.86 -11.72
N ASP A 190 20.86 7.97 -12.43
CA ASP A 190 19.46 8.14 -12.83
C ASP A 190 18.49 7.72 -11.72
N THR A 191 18.92 6.82 -10.82
CA THR A 191 18.21 6.45 -9.60
C THR A 191 19.15 6.58 -8.38
N PRO A 192 19.40 7.80 -7.90
CA PRO A 192 20.23 8.04 -6.72
C PRO A 192 19.62 7.47 -5.44
N ALA A 193 20.44 7.34 -4.40
CA ALA A 193 20.03 6.77 -3.12
C ALA A 193 18.84 7.48 -2.46
N TYR A 194 18.65 8.77 -2.72
CA TYR A 194 17.54 9.53 -2.17
C TYR A 194 16.19 9.27 -2.86
N THR A 195 16.16 8.58 -4.01
CA THR A 195 14.92 8.36 -4.78
C THR A 195 13.90 7.60 -3.94
N ALA A 196 14.32 6.55 -3.25
CA ALA A 196 13.55 5.82 -2.24
C ALA A 196 14.51 5.15 -1.25
N PRO A 197 14.12 4.94 0.02
CA PRO A 197 14.97 4.29 1.01
C PRO A 197 15.31 2.87 0.59
N VAL A 198 16.47 2.39 1.06
CA VAL A 198 16.97 1.04 0.74
C VAL A 198 15.93 -0.06 1.01
N PHE A 199 15.12 0.12 2.05
CA PHE A 199 14.05 -0.80 2.41
C PHE A 199 13.10 -1.07 1.24
N VAL A 200 12.71 -0.02 0.49
CA VAL A 200 11.84 -0.13 -0.68
C VAL A 200 12.44 -1.06 -1.74
N TYR A 201 13.74 -0.95 -2.02
CA TYR A 201 14.39 -1.76 -3.05
C TYR A 201 14.82 -3.15 -2.57
N THR A 202 14.84 -3.40 -1.27
CA THR A 202 15.16 -4.73 -0.69
C THR A 202 13.94 -5.60 -0.44
N THR A 203 12.74 -5.04 -0.55
CA THR A 203 11.47 -5.77 -0.49
C THR A 203 10.74 -5.69 -1.82
N SER A 204 9.93 -6.70 -2.10
CA SER A 204 9.06 -6.71 -3.27
C SER A 204 7.88 -7.63 -3.07
N ARG A 205 6.85 -7.43 -3.89
CA ARG A 205 5.79 -8.42 -4.12
C ARG A 205 5.91 -8.94 -5.54
N SER A 206 5.87 -10.27 -5.67
CA SER A 206 5.76 -10.97 -6.94
C SER A 206 4.53 -11.87 -6.98
N MET A 207 4.27 -12.55 -8.09
CA MET A 207 3.17 -13.49 -8.23
C MET A 207 3.51 -14.82 -7.55
N GLY A 208 4.74 -15.28 -7.70
CA GLY A 208 5.28 -16.47 -7.01
C GLY A 208 6.00 -17.42 -7.95
N ARG A 209 6.34 -18.62 -7.47
CA ARG A 209 7.21 -19.56 -8.20
C ARG A 209 6.50 -20.48 -9.19
N GLU A 210 5.18 -20.51 -9.20
CA GLU A 210 4.39 -21.48 -9.97
C GLU A 210 3.86 -20.86 -11.27
N PRO A 211 4.51 -21.08 -12.43
CA PRO A 211 4.16 -20.40 -13.68
C PRO A 211 2.70 -20.65 -14.09
N ASN A 212 2.24 -21.89 -13.91
CA ASN A 212 0.86 -22.28 -14.24
C ASN A 212 -0.17 -21.53 -13.39
N ILE A 213 0.17 -21.08 -12.18
CA ILE A 213 -0.74 -20.26 -11.36
C ILE A 213 -0.66 -18.81 -11.83
N ASN A 214 0.56 -18.30 -12.01
CA ASN A 214 0.80 -16.90 -12.34
C ASN A 214 0.15 -16.49 -13.68
N MET A 215 0.12 -17.38 -14.67
CA MET A 215 -0.57 -17.14 -15.95
C MET A 215 -2.10 -17.08 -15.85
N ASN A 216 -2.71 -17.36 -14.68
CA ASN A 216 -4.17 -17.40 -14.52
C ASN A 216 -4.74 -16.23 -13.70
N TYR A 217 -3.93 -15.23 -13.34
CA TYR A 217 -4.42 -14.04 -12.64
C TYR A 217 -3.51 -12.84 -12.86
N ASN A 218 -3.99 -11.64 -12.49
CA ASN A 218 -3.18 -10.44 -12.45
C ASN A 218 -2.89 -10.06 -10.99
N LEU A 219 -1.63 -9.79 -10.66
CA LEU A 219 -1.31 -9.18 -9.37
C LEU A 219 -1.76 -7.73 -9.41
N THR A 220 -2.78 -7.38 -8.62
CA THR A 220 -3.55 -6.15 -8.79
C THR A 220 -3.64 -5.33 -7.50
N TRP A 221 -3.43 -4.02 -7.62
CA TRP A 221 -3.67 -3.03 -6.58
C TRP A 221 -4.79 -2.06 -6.99
N ASN A 222 -5.62 -1.68 -6.03
CA ASN A 222 -6.72 -0.75 -6.21
C ASN A 222 -6.57 0.49 -5.33
N PHE A 223 -6.79 1.64 -5.95
CA PHE A 223 -6.67 2.95 -5.32
C PHE A 223 -7.93 3.77 -5.55
N TYR A 224 -8.43 4.43 -4.51
CA TYR A 224 -9.55 5.35 -4.63
C TYR A 224 -9.02 6.77 -4.85
N ILE A 225 -9.28 7.33 -6.02
CA ILE A 225 -8.75 8.64 -6.45
C ILE A 225 -9.86 9.54 -6.99
N ASP A 226 -9.60 10.85 -7.02
CA ASP A 226 -10.57 11.85 -7.47
C ASP A 226 -10.49 12.07 -9.00
N GLY A 227 -11.65 12.26 -9.63
CA GLY A 227 -11.74 12.53 -11.07
C GLY A 227 -11.40 13.96 -11.48
N GLY A 228 -11.04 14.14 -12.75
CA GLY A 228 -10.75 15.44 -13.35
C GLY A 228 -9.33 15.94 -13.13
N PHE A 229 -8.38 15.03 -12.88
CA PHE A 229 -6.97 15.36 -12.64
C PHE A 229 -6.05 14.44 -13.44
N ASN A 230 -4.86 14.95 -13.75
CA ASN A 230 -3.74 14.13 -14.19
C ASN A 230 -3.06 13.51 -12.96
N TYR A 231 -2.63 12.26 -13.09
CA TYR A 231 -1.88 11.55 -12.07
C TYR A 231 -0.54 11.09 -12.63
N LEU A 232 0.53 11.29 -11.86
CA LEU A 232 1.84 10.70 -12.08
C LEU A 232 1.96 9.46 -11.18
N LEU A 233 2.23 8.31 -11.79
CA LEU A 233 2.46 7.05 -11.13
C LEU A 233 3.93 6.68 -11.31
N ARG A 234 4.67 6.59 -10.21
CA ARG A 234 6.06 6.13 -10.20
C ARG A 234 6.12 4.73 -9.63
N LEU A 235 6.49 3.77 -10.46
CA LEU A 235 6.71 2.38 -10.06
C LEU A 235 8.20 2.15 -9.84
N HIS A 236 8.56 1.67 -8.65
CA HIS A 236 9.94 1.37 -8.27
C HIS A 236 10.22 -0.12 -8.45
N PHE A 237 11.38 -0.43 -9.04
CA PHE A 237 11.82 -1.80 -9.29
C PHE A 237 13.27 -2.00 -8.86
N CYS A 238 13.57 -3.17 -8.32
CA CYS A 238 14.92 -3.68 -8.11
C CYS A 238 14.87 -5.20 -8.05
N GLN A 239 15.49 -5.85 -9.04
CA GLN A 239 15.58 -7.30 -9.07
C GLN A 239 16.64 -7.77 -8.06
N THR A 240 16.22 -8.53 -7.04
CA THR A 240 17.09 -9.04 -5.97
C THR A 240 17.04 -10.57 -5.81
N HIS A 241 16.14 -11.24 -6.54
CA HIS A 241 16.04 -12.70 -6.60
C HIS A 241 17.31 -13.27 -7.22
N LEU A 242 17.86 -14.33 -6.63
CA LEU A 242 19.15 -14.89 -7.04
C LEU A 242 19.07 -15.65 -8.36
N GLU A 243 17.89 -16.16 -8.66
CA GLU A 243 17.56 -16.94 -9.85
C GLU A 243 17.39 -16.10 -11.11
N VAL A 244 17.14 -14.79 -10.97
CA VAL A 244 16.98 -13.83 -12.08
C VAL A 244 18.25 -13.00 -12.23
N THR A 245 19.06 -13.36 -13.22
CA THR A 245 20.40 -12.77 -13.42
C THR A 245 20.57 -12.09 -14.77
N GLU A 246 19.72 -12.40 -15.75
CA GLU A 246 19.84 -11.93 -17.13
C GLU A 246 18.52 -11.33 -17.63
N ALA A 247 18.63 -10.44 -18.62
CA ALA A 247 17.47 -9.95 -19.35
C ALA A 247 16.69 -11.10 -20.01
N SER A 248 15.42 -10.88 -20.29
CA SER A 248 14.45 -11.81 -20.85
C SER A 248 14.10 -13.01 -19.96
N GLN A 249 14.70 -13.15 -18.76
CA GLN A 249 14.38 -14.24 -17.84
C GLN A 249 13.04 -14.02 -17.12
N GLN A 250 12.70 -12.78 -16.80
CA GLN A 250 11.41 -12.38 -16.21
C GLN A 250 10.90 -11.16 -16.98
N VAL A 251 9.84 -11.37 -17.77
CA VAL A 251 9.21 -10.32 -18.58
C VAL A 251 7.72 -10.31 -18.27
N PHE A 252 7.18 -9.14 -17.99
CA PHE A 252 5.79 -8.96 -17.59
C PHE A 252 5.17 -7.73 -18.21
N GLU A 253 3.85 -7.71 -18.25
CA GLU A 253 3.04 -6.58 -18.67
C GLU A 253 2.62 -5.77 -17.44
N ILE A 254 2.57 -4.45 -17.59
CA ILE A 254 2.00 -3.53 -16.60
C ILE A 254 0.76 -2.90 -17.20
N PHE A 255 -0.37 -3.09 -16.52
CA PHE A 255 -1.63 -2.46 -16.86
C PHE A 255 -1.96 -1.38 -15.84
N ILE A 256 -2.35 -0.21 -16.32
CA ILE A 256 -2.87 0.86 -15.48
C ILE A 256 -4.25 1.21 -16.02
N ASN A 257 -5.25 1.08 -15.16
CA ASN A 257 -6.67 1.27 -15.48
C ASN A 257 -7.11 0.47 -16.71
N ASN A 258 -6.75 -0.81 -16.76
CA ASN A 258 -7.00 -1.76 -17.85
C ASN A 258 -6.40 -1.38 -19.21
N GLN A 259 -5.41 -0.48 -19.22
CA GLN A 259 -4.64 -0.14 -20.41
C GLN A 259 -3.20 -0.60 -20.23
N THR A 260 -2.60 -1.16 -21.28
CA THR A 260 -1.20 -1.56 -21.28
C THR A 260 -0.32 -0.31 -21.18
N ALA A 261 0.31 -0.12 -20.02
CA ALA A 261 1.28 0.93 -19.77
C ALA A 261 2.69 0.50 -20.19
N GLU A 262 3.02 -0.78 -20.00
CA GLU A 262 4.29 -1.37 -20.39
C GLU A 262 4.06 -2.80 -20.89
N PRO A 263 4.28 -3.12 -22.17
CA PRO A 263 4.04 -4.46 -22.70
C PRO A 263 5.16 -5.46 -22.37
N LEU A 264 6.39 -4.97 -22.18
CA LEU A 264 7.59 -5.81 -22.04
C LEU A 264 8.48 -5.29 -20.91
N ALA A 265 7.93 -5.25 -19.69
CA ALA A 265 8.68 -4.87 -18.51
C ALA A 265 9.74 -5.92 -18.17
N ASP A 266 11.00 -5.50 -18.16
CA ASP A 266 12.15 -6.32 -17.76
C ASP A 266 13.10 -5.48 -16.89
N VAL A 267 13.13 -5.81 -15.60
CA VAL A 267 13.90 -5.07 -14.61
C VAL A 267 15.41 -5.23 -14.83
N ILE A 268 15.90 -6.40 -15.26
CA ILE A 268 17.33 -6.60 -15.52
C ILE A 268 17.75 -5.82 -16.76
N TYR A 269 16.93 -5.84 -17.80
CA TYR A 269 17.17 -5.03 -19.01
C TYR A 269 17.24 -3.53 -18.69
N TRP A 270 16.29 -3.01 -17.90
CA TRP A 270 16.27 -1.60 -17.54
C TRP A 270 17.41 -1.16 -16.63
N SER A 271 17.75 -1.98 -15.65
CA SER A 271 18.72 -1.64 -14.61
C SER A 271 20.16 -1.99 -14.98
N GLY A 272 20.34 -2.87 -15.97
CA GLY A 272 21.65 -3.42 -16.33
C GLY A 272 22.14 -4.52 -15.37
N GLY A 273 21.34 -4.95 -14.39
CA GLY A 273 21.72 -6.08 -13.52
C GLY A 273 21.01 -6.17 -12.17
N ASN A 274 21.26 -7.28 -11.48
CA ASN A 274 20.69 -7.57 -10.17
C ASN A 274 21.19 -6.60 -9.09
N GLY A 275 20.29 -6.19 -8.18
CA GLY A 275 20.56 -5.25 -7.10
C GLY A 275 20.73 -3.79 -7.54
N ILE A 276 20.40 -3.46 -8.79
CA ILE A 276 20.43 -2.09 -9.31
C ILE A 276 18.97 -1.57 -9.36
N PRO A 277 18.63 -0.50 -8.63
CA PRO A 277 17.28 0.03 -8.62
C PRO A 277 17.01 0.90 -9.85
N VAL A 278 15.77 0.83 -10.34
CA VAL A 278 15.23 1.70 -11.38
C VAL A 278 13.79 2.09 -11.02
N TYR A 279 13.27 3.11 -11.68
CA TYR A 279 11.85 3.44 -11.62
C TYR A 279 11.31 3.77 -13.01
N ARG A 280 9.99 3.69 -13.14
CA ARG A 280 9.25 4.08 -14.34
C ARG A 280 8.10 4.99 -13.96
N ASP A 281 7.99 6.09 -14.70
CA ASP A 281 6.96 7.10 -14.51
C ASP A 281 5.91 6.96 -15.62
N TYR A 282 4.64 6.96 -15.24
CA TYR A 282 3.50 6.92 -16.15
C TYR A 282 2.53 8.04 -15.79
N VAL A 283 1.91 8.66 -16.79
CA VAL A 283 0.88 9.68 -16.56
C VAL A 283 -0.45 9.25 -17.16
N LEU A 284 -1.53 9.49 -16.44
CA LEU A 284 -2.89 9.33 -16.97
C LEU A 284 -3.81 10.44 -16.50
N LEU A 285 -4.73 10.82 -17.39
CA LEU A 285 -5.87 11.65 -17.06
C LEU A 285 -7.00 10.76 -16.55
N ILE A 286 -7.53 11.07 -15.38
CA ILE A 286 -8.76 10.47 -14.89
C ILE A 286 -9.91 11.42 -15.26
N PRO A 287 -10.83 11.02 -16.15
CA PRO A 287 -11.94 11.86 -16.55
C PRO A 287 -12.78 12.31 -15.34
N SER A 288 -13.42 13.46 -15.45
CA SER A 288 -14.42 13.86 -14.45
C SER A 288 -15.63 12.93 -14.56
N GLY A 289 -15.88 12.12 -13.54
CA GLY A 289 -16.90 11.06 -13.52
C GLY A 289 -18.06 11.31 -12.57
N GLY A 290 -18.41 12.57 -12.31
CA GLY A 290 -19.34 12.94 -11.23
C GLY A 290 -18.62 13.10 -9.87
N SER A 291 -19.39 13.18 -8.77
CA SER A 291 -18.89 13.54 -7.43
C SER A 291 -18.32 12.38 -6.60
N SER A 292 -18.09 11.19 -7.19
CA SER A 292 -17.54 10.03 -6.47
C SER A 292 -16.08 9.76 -6.79
N LYS A 293 -15.35 9.24 -5.80
CA LYS A 293 -14.01 8.65 -6.02
C LYS A 293 -14.11 7.53 -7.06
N GLN A 294 -13.14 7.49 -7.95
CA GLN A 294 -12.96 6.45 -8.96
C GLN A 294 -11.93 5.44 -8.49
N THR A 295 -12.06 4.19 -8.93
CA THR A 295 -11.05 3.15 -8.65
C THR A 295 -10.01 3.16 -9.76
N LEU A 296 -8.76 3.43 -9.40
CA LEU A 296 -7.58 3.23 -10.23
C LEU A 296 -7.01 1.84 -9.96
N TRP A 297 -6.83 1.09 -11.03
CA TRP A 297 -6.29 -0.26 -11.00
C TRP A 297 -4.85 -0.22 -11.51
N ILE A 298 -3.93 -0.85 -10.80
CA ILE A 298 -2.58 -1.14 -11.30
C ILE A 298 -2.43 -2.64 -11.23
N ALA A 299 -2.11 -3.28 -12.34
CA ALA A 299 -2.01 -4.71 -12.44
C ALA A 299 -0.75 -5.13 -13.18
N SER A 300 -0.22 -6.29 -12.83
CA SER A 300 0.87 -6.93 -13.56
C SER A 300 0.56 -8.39 -13.86
N HIS A 301 1.02 -8.84 -15.03
CA HIS A 301 0.81 -10.19 -15.54
C HIS A 301 2.08 -10.65 -16.27
N PRO A 302 2.50 -11.92 -16.20
CA PRO A 302 3.64 -12.37 -17.00
C PRO A 302 3.35 -12.19 -18.50
N SER A 303 4.35 -11.81 -19.28
CA SER A 303 4.12 -11.54 -20.71
C SER A 303 3.70 -12.83 -21.43
N GLU A 304 2.56 -12.79 -22.13
CA GLU A 304 2.12 -13.90 -22.99
C GLU A 304 2.87 -13.92 -24.33
N GLU A 305 3.32 -12.74 -24.79
CA GLU A 305 3.96 -12.56 -26.11
C GLU A 305 5.37 -13.12 -26.14
N VAL A 306 6.17 -12.83 -25.11
CA VAL A 306 7.54 -13.28 -25.00
C VAL A 306 7.62 -14.27 -23.85
N GLY A 307 7.65 -15.57 -24.19
CA GLY A 307 7.84 -16.62 -23.20
C GLY A 307 9.09 -16.32 -22.37
N SER A 308 8.91 -16.24 -21.05
CA SER A 308 9.99 -15.96 -20.11
C SER A 308 10.32 -17.21 -19.29
N LYS A 309 11.57 -17.30 -18.83
CA LYS A 309 12.01 -18.42 -17.97
C LYS A 309 11.22 -18.46 -16.65
N PHE A 310 10.84 -17.29 -16.15
CA PHE A 310 10.05 -17.09 -14.96
C PHE A 310 8.80 -16.29 -15.33
N ALA A 311 7.68 -16.99 -15.53
CA ALA A 311 6.38 -16.35 -15.71
C ALA A 311 5.93 -15.75 -14.37
N ASP A 312 6.43 -14.57 -14.05
CA ASP A 312 6.24 -13.86 -12.79
C ASP A 312 6.36 -12.34 -13.07
N ALA A 313 5.78 -11.52 -12.19
CA ALA A 313 5.87 -10.07 -12.23
C ALA A 313 6.38 -9.56 -10.87
N ILE A 314 7.02 -8.39 -10.82
CA ILE A 314 7.61 -7.88 -9.58
C ILE A 314 7.37 -6.37 -9.43
N LEU A 315 7.12 -5.92 -8.21
CA LEU A 315 7.08 -4.50 -7.85
C LEU A 315 7.69 -4.29 -6.46
N ASN A 316 8.50 -3.24 -6.30
CA ASN A 316 9.22 -2.93 -5.05
C ASN A 316 8.63 -1.72 -4.31
N GLY A 317 8.10 -0.75 -5.05
CA GLY A 317 7.49 0.44 -4.47
C GLY A 317 6.58 1.15 -5.45
N LEU A 318 5.72 2.03 -4.93
CA LEU A 318 4.78 2.80 -5.73
C LEU A 318 4.55 4.18 -5.12
N GLU A 319 4.63 5.23 -5.94
CA GLU A 319 4.16 6.56 -5.58
C GLU A 319 3.08 7.00 -6.57
N ILE A 320 2.01 7.64 -6.07
CA ILE A 320 0.92 8.20 -6.88
C ILE A 320 0.75 9.66 -6.49
N PHE A 321 0.92 10.55 -7.46
CA PHE A 321 0.78 11.99 -7.30
C PHE A 321 -0.37 12.52 -8.14
N ARG A 322 -1.17 13.41 -7.55
CA ARG A 322 -2.16 14.21 -8.28
C ARG A 322 -1.54 15.53 -8.70
N HIS A 323 -1.72 15.92 -9.96
CA HIS A 323 -1.29 17.23 -10.46
C HIS A 323 -2.38 18.28 -10.24
N ASN A 324 -1.99 19.55 -10.06
CA ASN A 324 -2.94 20.64 -10.08
C ASN A 324 -3.63 20.77 -11.45
N LYS A 325 -4.85 21.28 -11.44
CA LYS A 325 -5.57 21.71 -12.65
C LYS A 325 -4.95 22.97 -13.24
N SER A 326 -5.36 23.33 -14.45
CA SER A 326 -4.91 24.53 -15.15
C SER A 326 -5.19 25.83 -14.39
N ASP A 327 -6.16 25.85 -13.47
CA ASP A 327 -6.46 26.96 -12.57
C ASP A 327 -5.60 26.99 -11.30
N GLY A 328 -4.64 26.07 -11.16
CA GLY A 328 -3.77 25.95 -9.99
C GLY A 328 -4.38 25.14 -8.83
N SER A 329 -5.58 24.58 -8.97
CA SER A 329 -6.27 23.86 -7.90
C SER A 329 -5.89 22.38 -7.83
N LEU A 330 -5.54 21.92 -6.62
CA LEU A 330 -5.47 20.50 -6.21
C LEU A 330 -6.68 20.08 -5.38
N ALA A 331 -7.51 21.04 -4.97
CA ALA A 331 -8.59 20.78 -4.04
C ALA A 331 -9.65 19.80 -4.58
N VAL A 332 -10.05 18.89 -3.71
CA VAL A 332 -11.11 17.92 -3.91
C VAL A 332 -12.23 18.09 -2.88
N PRO A 333 -13.46 17.65 -3.18
CA PRO A 333 -14.54 17.65 -2.21
C PRO A 333 -14.20 16.81 -0.98
N ASN A 334 -14.82 17.13 0.17
CA ASN A 334 -14.74 16.24 1.32
C ASN A 334 -15.37 14.88 0.96
N PRO A 335 -14.87 13.77 1.53
CA PRO A 335 -15.49 12.47 1.32
C PRO A 335 -16.95 12.46 1.78
N GLU A 336 -17.79 11.72 1.07
CA GLU A 336 -19.15 11.44 1.51
C GLU A 336 -19.13 10.60 2.79
N PRO A 337 -19.95 10.92 3.81
CA PRO A 337 -20.04 10.13 5.03
C PRO A 337 -20.45 8.69 4.68
N SER A 338 -19.70 7.69 5.15
CA SER A 338 -20.11 6.30 4.94
C SER A 338 -21.51 6.06 5.54
N SER A 339 -22.42 5.49 4.77
CA SER A 339 -23.82 5.26 5.15
C SER A 339 -24.00 4.23 6.29
N SER A 340 -22.90 3.67 6.79
CA SER A 340 -22.89 2.69 7.88
C SER A 340 -23.41 3.22 9.22
N LEU A 341 -23.51 4.55 9.40
CA LEU A 341 -24.01 5.19 10.62
C LEU A 341 -25.51 5.56 10.61
N ALA A 342 -26.23 5.38 9.50
CA ALA A 342 -27.65 5.77 9.41
C ALA A 342 -28.63 4.77 10.04
N SER A 343 -28.15 3.60 10.51
CA SER A 343 -28.99 2.54 11.09
C SER A 343 -28.78 2.32 12.59
N LEU A 344 -28.59 3.39 13.37
CA LEU A 344 -28.72 3.33 14.83
C LEU A 344 -29.42 4.60 15.34
N LYS A 345 -30.69 4.77 14.97
CA LYS A 345 -31.60 5.63 15.74
C LYS A 345 -32.30 4.78 16.81
N PRO A 346 -32.33 5.20 18.08
CA PRO A 346 -33.19 4.58 19.08
C PRO A 346 -34.63 4.96 18.77
N GLU A 347 -35.45 3.98 18.40
CA GLU A 347 -36.87 4.21 18.12
C GLU A 347 -37.64 4.38 19.43
N ASN A 348 -38.05 5.63 19.70
CA ASN A 348 -38.96 5.98 20.79
C ASN A 348 -40.34 5.34 20.55
N LYS A 349 -40.70 4.36 21.39
CA LYS A 349 -42.06 3.81 21.43
C LYS A 349 -43.05 4.85 21.94
N GLN A 350 -43.88 5.39 21.05
CA GLN A 350 -45.16 5.98 21.43
C GLN A 350 -46.30 4.97 21.19
N GLN A 351 -46.99 4.65 22.28
CA GLN A 351 -48.20 3.85 22.32
C GLN A 351 -49.32 4.50 21.52
N LYS A 352 -49.99 3.73 20.64
CA LYS A 352 -51.40 3.99 20.29
C LYS A 352 -52.25 2.73 20.49
N LYS A 353 -53.35 2.95 21.21
CA LYS A 353 -54.40 2.02 21.64
C LYS A 353 -55.04 1.30 20.45
N GLY A 354 -55.33 0.02 20.63
CA GLY A 354 -55.80 -0.89 19.60
C GLY A 354 -57.31 -0.90 19.31
N LYS A 355 -57.68 -1.72 18.32
CA LYS A 355 -58.98 -2.39 18.20
C LYS A 355 -58.80 -3.80 17.57
N LYS A 356 -59.46 -4.74 18.24
CA LYS A 356 -59.83 -6.16 17.96
C LYS A 356 -60.18 -6.46 16.49
N LEU A 357 -60.18 -7.68 15.94
CA LEU A 357 -59.79 -9.06 16.29
C LEU A 357 -60.24 -9.93 15.10
N SER A 358 -59.44 -10.91 14.64
CA SER A 358 -59.94 -12.22 14.15
C SER A 358 -58.76 -13.09 13.72
N MET A 359 -58.56 -14.18 14.45
CA MET A 359 -57.53 -15.19 14.25
C MET A 359 -58.23 -16.48 13.79
N LYS A 360 -57.88 -17.01 12.62
CA LYS A 360 -58.02 -18.43 12.27
C LYS A 360 -56.85 -18.87 11.36
N ILE A 361 -55.89 -19.56 12.00
CA ILE A 361 -55.19 -20.83 11.65
C ILE A 361 -54.87 -21.05 10.15
N VAL A 362 -53.63 -21.38 9.72
CA VAL A 362 -53.05 -22.74 9.68
C VAL A 362 -51.50 -22.72 9.70
N ILE A 363 -50.92 -23.49 10.63
CA ILE A 363 -49.53 -23.96 10.64
C ILE A 363 -49.41 -25.17 9.70
N ARG A 364 -48.35 -25.25 8.89
CA ARG A 364 -47.67 -26.52 8.53
C ARG A 364 -46.22 -26.29 8.03
N VAL A 365 -45.27 -26.67 8.91
CA VAL A 365 -44.06 -27.51 8.68
C VAL A 365 -43.02 -27.03 7.65
N SER A 366 -41.73 -26.71 7.91
CA SER A 366 -40.73 -27.03 8.96
C SER A 366 -40.33 -28.51 9.15
N LEU A 367 -39.87 -29.18 8.08
CA LEU A 367 -39.18 -30.49 8.19
C LEU A 367 -37.96 -30.68 7.25
N SER A 368 -37.65 -29.69 6.40
CA SER A 368 -36.53 -29.81 5.43
C SER A 368 -35.17 -29.34 5.98
N CYS A 369 -35.13 -28.28 6.81
CA CYS A 369 -33.86 -27.65 7.20
C CYS A 369 -33.08 -28.38 8.31
N THR A 370 -33.72 -29.22 9.13
CA THR A 370 -33.01 -29.92 10.23
C THR A 370 -32.29 -31.18 9.76
N ILE A 371 -32.80 -31.82 8.70
CA ILE A 371 -32.20 -33.03 8.11
C ILE A 371 -30.93 -32.68 7.33
N THR A 372 -30.91 -31.56 6.61
CA THR A 372 -29.74 -31.13 5.81
C THR A 372 -28.54 -30.76 6.67
N VAL A 373 -28.76 -30.08 7.80
CA VAL A 373 -27.70 -29.72 8.76
C VAL A 373 -27.18 -30.95 9.50
N SER A 374 -28.05 -31.91 9.82
CA SER A 374 -27.63 -33.15 10.48
C SER A 374 -26.80 -34.04 9.56
N LEU A 375 -27.15 -34.11 8.26
CA LEU A 375 -26.43 -34.91 7.27
C LEU A 375 -25.05 -34.33 6.94
N SER A 376 -24.91 -32.99 6.89
CA SER A 376 -23.63 -32.33 6.64
C SER A 376 -22.64 -32.49 7.80
N LEU A 377 -23.13 -32.48 9.05
CA LEU A 377 -22.32 -32.77 10.24
C LEU A 377 -21.86 -34.24 10.28
N LEU A 378 -22.72 -35.18 9.87
CA LEU A 378 -22.34 -36.60 9.76
C LEU A 378 -21.28 -36.82 8.67
N LEU A 379 -21.46 -36.26 7.47
CA LEU A 379 -20.50 -36.40 6.37
C LEU A 379 -19.13 -35.78 6.68
N SER A 380 -19.12 -34.60 7.32
CA SER A 380 -17.87 -33.97 7.78
C SER A 380 -17.17 -34.81 8.85
N SER A 381 -17.90 -35.40 9.80
CA SER A 381 -17.31 -36.29 10.80
C SER A 381 -16.68 -37.56 10.20
N ILE A 382 -17.32 -38.15 9.17
CA ILE A 382 -16.81 -39.34 8.46
C ILE A 382 -15.56 -38.97 7.65
N PHE A 383 -15.58 -37.82 6.97
CA PHE A 383 -14.43 -37.30 6.22
C PHE A 383 -13.23 -37.05 7.13
N TRP A 384 -13.44 -36.41 8.28
CA TRP A 384 -12.39 -36.19 9.28
C TRP A 384 -11.84 -37.49 9.87
N ARG A 385 -12.70 -38.50 10.12
CA ARG A 385 -12.26 -39.83 10.57
C ARG A 385 -11.45 -40.56 9.50
N LYS A 386 -11.83 -40.47 8.21
CA LYS A 386 -11.04 -41.03 7.09
C LYS A 386 -9.69 -40.34 6.95
N LYS A 387 -9.64 -39.00 7.05
CA LYS A 387 -8.39 -38.21 6.98
C LYS A 387 -7.44 -38.55 8.13
N ARG A 388 -7.95 -38.68 9.37
CA ARG A 388 -7.16 -39.16 10.53
C ARG A 388 -6.63 -40.58 10.31
N ARG A 389 -7.46 -41.52 9.84
CA ARG A 389 -7.00 -42.90 9.56
C ARG A 389 -5.91 -42.93 8.48
N SER A 390 -6.04 -42.14 7.41
CA SER A 390 -5.03 -42.02 6.36
C SER A 390 -3.70 -41.46 6.89
N TYR A 391 -3.75 -40.43 7.73
CA TYR A 391 -2.58 -39.84 8.40
C TYR A 391 -1.84 -40.87 9.27
N TYR A 392 -2.55 -41.63 10.12
CA TYR A 392 -1.93 -42.67 10.95
C TYR A 392 -1.39 -43.86 10.13
N LYS A 393 -2.06 -44.23 9.02
CA LYS A 393 -1.59 -45.30 8.12
C LYS A 393 -0.29 -44.92 7.41
N ARG A 394 -0.18 -43.66 6.95
CA ARG A 394 1.02 -43.09 6.30
C ARG A 394 2.21 -43.05 7.28
N LYS A 395 1.97 -42.60 8.52
CA LYS A 395 2.97 -42.58 9.61
C LYS A 395 3.42 -43.99 10.03
N SER A 396 2.54 -45.00 9.94
CA SER A 396 2.93 -46.40 10.22
C SER A 396 3.75 -47.04 9.10
N MET A 397 3.50 -46.66 7.84
CA MET A 397 4.28 -47.13 6.69
C MET A 397 5.68 -46.53 6.66
N GLU A 398 5.84 -45.26 7.07
CA GLU A 398 7.16 -44.64 7.25
C GLU A 398 7.98 -45.34 8.34
N ARG A 399 7.36 -45.74 9.45
CA ARG A 399 8.03 -46.53 10.51
C ARG A 399 8.43 -47.94 10.07
N ARG A 400 7.71 -48.57 9.14
CA ARG A 400 8.06 -49.91 8.61
C ARG A 400 9.17 -49.88 7.56
N LYS A 401 9.46 -48.73 6.94
CA LYS A 401 10.59 -48.58 6.00
C LYS A 401 11.92 -48.30 6.70
N ALA A 402 11.91 -47.95 7.98
CA ALA A 402 13.11 -47.68 8.77
C ALA A 402 13.41 -48.83 9.76
N SER A 403 13.79 -50.01 9.25
CA SER A 403 14.66 -51.01 9.90
C SER A 403 14.82 -52.24 9.00
N PRO A 404 16.06 -52.71 8.81
CA PRO A 404 16.36 -54.08 9.20
C PRO A 404 17.64 -54.17 10.05
N LEU A 405 17.58 -54.94 11.13
CA LEU A 405 18.75 -55.50 11.83
C LEU A 405 19.15 -56.80 11.11
N PRO A 406 20.45 -57.10 10.93
CA PRO A 406 20.91 -58.41 10.52
C PRO A 406 21.16 -59.32 11.73
N ASP A 407 20.63 -60.53 11.66
CA ASP A 407 21.05 -61.67 12.48
C ASP A 407 22.38 -62.21 11.95
N HIS A 408 23.40 -62.32 12.81
CA HIS A 408 24.32 -63.46 12.81
C HIS A 408 25.09 -63.52 14.12
N ALA A 409 24.97 -64.66 14.79
CA ALA A 409 25.71 -65.03 15.99
C ALA A 409 27.06 -65.69 15.61
N SER A 410 28.13 -65.32 16.30
CA SER A 410 29.23 -66.24 16.62
C SER A 410 30.14 -65.72 17.76
N VAL A 411 30.26 -66.59 18.75
CA VAL A 411 31.09 -66.69 19.95
C VAL A 411 32.54 -66.16 19.82
N LEU A 412 33.08 -65.47 20.85
CA LEU A 412 34.37 -65.78 21.50
C LEU A 412 34.74 -64.86 22.70
N HIS A 413 35.54 -65.47 23.58
CA HIS A 413 35.96 -65.21 24.97
C HIS A 413 36.47 -63.82 25.45
N TRP A 414 36.33 -63.66 26.77
CA TRP A 414 36.91 -62.68 27.73
C TRP A 414 38.46 -62.65 27.74
N PRO A 415 39.12 -61.52 28.09
CA PRO A 415 39.70 -61.43 29.45
C PRO A 415 39.52 -60.07 30.19
N LYS A 416 39.87 -60.12 31.49
CA LYS A 416 39.57 -59.21 32.62
C LYS A 416 40.40 -57.90 32.70
N SER A 417 39.85 -56.97 33.50
CA SER A 417 40.50 -55.99 34.42
C SER A 417 41.05 -54.69 33.79
N LYS A 418 40.96 -53.49 34.39
CA LYS A 418 41.00 -53.07 35.81
C LYS A 418 40.16 -51.80 36.08
N GLN A 419 39.71 -51.66 37.33
CA GLN A 419 39.35 -50.40 38.05
C GLN A 419 40.62 -49.50 38.15
N GLN A 420 40.64 -48.17 38.29
CA GLN A 420 39.92 -47.18 39.14
C GLN A 420 40.57 -45.77 38.81
N PRO A 421 40.34 -44.65 39.53
CA PRO A 421 39.26 -43.66 39.38
C PRO A 421 39.71 -42.19 39.11
N THR A 422 38.69 -41.34 38.89
CA THR A 422 38.55 -39.89 39.17
C THR A 422 39.75 -39.02 39.61
N THR A 423 39.87 -37.83 39.00
CA THR A 423 40.05 -36.57 39.75
C THR A 423 39.52 -35.36 38.96
N SER A 424 38.64 -34.62 39.62
CA SER A 424 38.24 -33.25 39.32
C SER A 424 39.32 -32.26 39.78
N THR A 425 39.56 -31.19 39.02
CA THR A 425 40.13 -29.96 39.59
C THR A 425 39.52 -28.75 38.89
N MET A 426 38.68 -28.00 39.63
CA MET A 426 38.48 -26.57 39.44
C MET A 426 39.74 -25.83 39.89
N LEU A 427 40.08 -24.72 39.24
CA LEU A 427 40.53 -23.51 39.95
C LEU A 427 40.47 -22.29 39.02
N SER A 428 39.94 -21.22 39.60
CA SER A 428 39.79 -19.86 39.14
C SER A 428 41.11 -19.13 38.95
N SER A 429 41.15 -18.20 37.99
CA SER A 429 41.68 -16.82 38.11
C SER A 429 41.14 -16.01 36.94
#